data_AF-U9SXM3-F1
#
_entry.id   AF-U9SXM3-F1
#
_cell.length_a   1.000
_cell.length_b   1.000
_cell.length_c   1.000
_cell.angle_alpha   90.00
_cell.angle_beta   90.00
_cell.angle_gamma   90.00
#
_symmetry.space_group_name_H-M   'P 1'
#
loop_
_entity.id
_entity.type
_entity.pdbx_description
1 polymer ?
#
loop_
_entity_poly.entity_id
_entity_poly.type
_entity_poly.pdbx_seq_one_letter_code
_entity_poly.pdbx_strand_id
1 'polypeptide(L)' 'MLSFHKIKQQQKSKALEALKIIHSHNILHNDIREENILVNEKGDIYIIDFGMSVVTDKKKLFRQEEFELSRLLNRYM' A
#
# COMPACT_ATOMS: atom_id res chain seq x y z
N MET A 1 -1.68 11.37 -6.15
CA MET A 1 -1.29 9.99 -6.48
C MET A 1 0.22 9.86 -6.42
N LEU A 2 0.70 8.67 -6.06
CA LEU A 2 2.13 8.38 -5.89
C LEU A 2 2.91 8.65 -7.17
N SER A 3 2.30 8.45 -8.34
CA SER A 3 2.87 8.73 -9.66
C SER A 3 3.50 10.12 -9.82
N PHE A 4 3.07 11.11 -9.03
CA PHE A 4 3.55 12.50 -9.10
C PHE A 4 4.47 12.91 -7.94
N HIS A 5 4.81 12.01 -7.01
CA HIS A 5 5.52 12.35 -5.78
C HIS A 5 6.71 11.42 -5.52
N LYS A 6 7.88 12.01 -5.29
CA LYS A 6 8.99 11.28 -4.65
C LYS A 6 8.68 11.06 -3.17
N ILE A 7 9.03 9.90 -2.66
CA ILE A 7 8.76 9.51 -1.26
C ILE A 7 10.05 9.25 -0.49
N LYS A 8 10.02 9.55 0.81
CA LYS A 8 11.10 9.29 1.76
C LYS A 8 10.93 7.92 2.41
N GLN A 9 11.99 7.42 3.03
CA GLN A 9 11.97 6.16 3.79
C GLN A 9 10.84 6.11 4.84
N GLN A 10 10.55 7.24 5.51
CA GLN A 10 9.47 7.34 6.49
C GLN A 10 8.08 7.11 5.86
N GLN A 11 7.85 7.66 4.67
CA GLN A 11 6.60 7.46 3.93
C GLN A 11 6.44 6.02 3.46
N LYS A 12 7.53 5.38 3.03
CA LYS A 12 7.53 3.94 2.73
C LYS A 12 7.12 3.11 3.94
N SER A 13 7.66 3.38 5.12
CA SER A 13 7.27 2.68 6.35
C SER A 13 5.78 2.88 6.67
N LYS A 14 5.27 4.11 6.59
CA LYS A 14 3.84 4.42 6.79
C LYS A 14 2.93 3.65 5.82
N ALA A 15 3.31 3.55 4.55
CA ALA A 15 2.55 2.82 3.54
C ALA A 15 2.44 1.32 3.88
N LEU A 16 3.55 0.70 4.26
CA LEU A 16 3.58 -0.70 4.67
C LEU A 16 2.79 -0.95 5.96
N GLU A 17 2.81 -0.02 6.90
CA GLU A 17 1.99 -0.08 8.11
C GLU A 17 0.50 0.03 7.81
N ALA A 18 0.10 0.96 6.92
CA ALA A 18 -1.28 1.09 6.48
C ALA A 18 -1.79 -0.21 5.83
N LEU A 19 -0.98 -0.83 4.97
CA LEU A 19 -1.33 -2.11 4.34
C LEU A 19 -1.47 -3.25 5.38
N LYS A 20 -0.59 -3.30 6.38
CA LYS A 20 -0.69 -4.27 7.48
C LYS A 20 -1.96 -4.12 8.31
N ILE A 21 -2.44 -2.89 8.49
CA ILE A 21 -3.73 -2.64 9.15
C ILE A 21 -4.87 -3.19 8.29
N ILE A 22 -4.83 -3.02 6.97
CA ILE A 22 -5.83 -3.63 6.07
C ILE A 22 -5.80 -5.16 6.21
N HIS A 23 -4.60 -5.76 6.18
CA HIS A 23 -4.41 -7.21 6.31
C HIS A 23 -4.83 -7.76 7.68
N SER A 24 -4.67 -7.00 8.76
CA SER A 24 -5.08 -7.44 10.10
C SER A 24 -6.61 -7.58 10.23
N HIS A 25 -7.37 -6.94 9.33
CA HIS A 25 -8.82 -7.12 9.19
C HIS A 25 -9.19 -8.25 8.22
N ASN A 26 -8.24 -9.11 7.84
CA ASN A 26 -8.41 -10.16 6.85
C ASN A 26 -8.83 -9.65 5.46
N ILE A 27 -8.42 -8.42 5.10
CA ILE A 27 -8.71 -7.83 3.78
C ILE A 27 -7.44 -7.89 2.94
N LEU A 28 -7.52 -8.44 1.74
CA LEU A 28 -6.49 -8.32 0.70
C LEU A 28 -6.92 -7.18 -0.24
N HIS A 29 -6.06 -6.20 -0.50
CA HIS A 29 -6.45 -5.04 -1.32
C HIS A 29 -6.65 -5.43 -2.80
N ASN A 30 -5.72 -6.24 -3.32
CA ASN A 30 -5.67 -6.87 -4.64
C ASN A 30 -5.55 -5.91 -5.84
N ASP A 31 -5.21 -4.65 -5.58
CA ASP A 31 -4.99 -3.62 -6.63
C ASP A 31 -3.95 -2.57 -6.21
N ILE A 32 -2.76 -3.04 -5.82
CA ILE A 32 -1.65 -2.17 -5.40
C ILE A 32 -0.98 -1.55 -6.62
N ARG A 33 -1.26 -0.27 -6.85
CA ARG A 33 -0.75 0.55 -7.97
C ARG A 33 -0.54 2.00 -7.54
N GLU A 34 0.27 2.75 -8.27
CA GLU A 34 0.59 4.14 -7.93
C GLU A 34 -0.61 5.09 -7.89
N GLU A 35 -1.67 4.81 -8.64
CA GLU A 35 -2.93 5.57 -8.63
C GLU A 35 -3.70 5.39 -7.32
N ASN A 36 -3.59 4.21 -6.71
CA ASN A 36 -4.30 3.83 -5.48
C ASN A 36 -3.53 4.17 -4.20
N ILE A 37 -2.38 4.85 -4.34
CA ILE A 37 -1.58 5.33 -3.21
C ILE A 37 -1.58 6.86 -3.26
N LEU A 38 -2.22 7.49 -2.29
CA LEU A 38 -2.22 8.94 -2.13
C LEU A 38 -1.18 9.38 -1.11
N VAL A 39 -0.56 10.52 -1.39
CA VAL A 39 0.34 11.23 -0.49
C VAL A 39 -0.22 12.63 -0.33
N ASN A 40 -0.45 13.07 0.90
CA ASN A 40 -0.87 14.46 1.17
C ASN A 40 0.35 15.38 1.38
N GLU A 41 0.11 16.69 1.49
CA GLU A 41 1.18 17.69 1.70
C GLU A 41 1.95 17.50 3.01
N LYS A 42 1.35 16.85 4.00
CA LYS A 42 1.98 16.51 5.29
C LYS A 42 2.83 15.23 5.21
N GLY A 43 2.82 14.55 4.07
CA GLY A 43 3.52 13.28 3.86
C GLY A 43 2.83 12.08 4.50
N ASP A 44 1.53 12.14 4.74
CA ASP A 44 0.72 10.97 5.13
C ASP A 44 0.34 10.17 3.89
N ILE A 45 0.22 8.86 4.09
CA ILE A 45 -0.08 7.89 3.03
C ILE A 45 -1.47 7.31 3.24
N TYR A 46 -2.22 7.20 2.14
CA TYR A 46 -3.53 6.57 2.11
C TYR A 46 -3.57 5.55 0.98
N ILE A 47 -4.05 4.34 1.28
CA ILE A 47 -4.36 3.31 0.30
C ILE A 47 -5.85 3.40 0.01
N ILE A 48 -6.22 3.55 -1.26
CA ILE A 48 -7.59 3.80 -1.71
C ILE A 48 -8.03 2.76 -2.75
N ASP A 49 -9.33 2.74 -3.03
CA ASP A 49 -9.99 1.89 -4.03
C ASP A 49 -9.98 0.38 -3.71
N PHE A 50 -10.96 -0.02 -2.90
CA PHE A 50 -11.17 -1.42 -2.49
C PHE A 50 -12.09 -2.19 -3.46
N GLY A 51 -12.29 -1.70 -4.69
CA GLY A 51 -13.20 -2.33 -5.66
C GLY A 51 -12.82 -3.77 -6.02
N MET A 52 -11.53 -4.11 -5.90
CA MET A 52 -10.98 -5.44 -6.19
C MET A 52 -10.67 -6.26 -4.93
N SER A 53 -10.93 -5.72 -3.74
CA SER A 53 -10.53 -6.32 -2.48
C SER A 53 -11.36 -7.55 -2.12
N VAL A 54 -10.75 -8.48 -1.37
CA VAL A 54 -11.40 -9.71 -0.91
C VAL A 54 -11.10 -9.98 0.55
N VAL A 55 -12.05 -10.63 1.24
CA VAL A 55 -11.83 -11.14 2.59
C VAL A 55 -11.13 -12.50 2.51
N THR A 56 -9.99 -12.65 3.17
CA THR A 56 -9.21 -13.89 3.20
C THR A 56 -8.32 -13.97 4.43
N ASP A 57 -8.00 -15.18 4.87
CA ASP A 57 -7.04 -15.47 5.95
C ASP A 57 -5.69 -15.98 5.41
N LYS A 58 -5.51 -15.97 4.09
CA LYS A 58 -4.32 -16.50 3.40
C LYS A 58 -3.11 -15.59 3.61
N LYS A 59 -2.39 -15.80 4.72
CA LYS A 59 -1.13 -15.08 5.07
C LYS A 59 -0.08 -15.03 3.95
N LYS A 60 -0.06 -16.01 3.04
CA LYS A 60 0.83 -16.00 1.88
C LYS A 60 0.51 -14.85 0.92
N LEU A 61 -0.78 -14.57 0.67
CA LEU A 61 -1.22 -13.49 -0.21
C LEU A 61 -0.87 -12.12 0.39
N PHE A 62 -1.08 -11.94 1.70
CA PHE A 62 -0.68 -10.72 2.40
C PHE A 62 0.82 -10.41 2.25
N ARG A 63 1.69 -11.40 2.45
CA ARG A 63 3.14 -11.22 2.24
C ARG A 63 3.50 -10.88 0.79
N GLN A 64 2.76 -11.43 -0.18
CA GLN A 64 2.98 -11.12 -1.60
C GLN A 64 2.60 -9.66 -1.89
N GLU A 65 1.44 -9.22 -1.40
CA GLU A 65 0.98 -7.84 -1.56
C GLU A 65 1.89 -6.82 -0.85
N GLU A 66 2.38 -7.13 0.35
CA GLU A 66 3.40 -6.32 1.04
C GLU A 66 4.70 -6.19 0.22
N PHE A 67 5.13 -7.28 -0.43
CA PHE A 67 6.30 -7.28 -1.30
C PHE A 67 6.08 -6.43 -2.55
N GLU A 68 4.90 -6.54 -3.18
CA GLU A 68 4.50 -5.72 -4.33
C GLU A 68 4.48 -4.24 -3.98
N LEU A 69 3.86 -3.87 -2.85
CA LEU A 69 3.87 -2.50 -2.35
C LEU A 69 5.30 -2.00 -2.09
N SER A 70 6.15 -2.80 -1.43
CA SER A 70 7.54 -2.43 -1.18
C SER A 70 8.32 -2.20 -2.48
N ARG A 71 8.13 -3.07 -3.48
CA ARG A 71 8.76 -2.95 -4.80
C ARG A 71 8.27 -1.71 -5.55
N LEU A 72 6.97 -1.45 -5.50
CA LEU A 72 6.34 -0.26 -6.08
C LEU A 72 6.94 1.02 -5.50
N LEU A 73 6.97 1.13 -4.17
CA LEU A 73 7.47 2.31 -3.45
C LEU A 73 8.95 2.58 -3.73
N ASN A 74 9.79 1.55 -3.87
CA ASN A 74 11.20 1.71 -4.23
C ASN A 74 11.42 2.44 -5.57
N ARG A 75 10.45 2.40 -6.50
CA ARG A 75 10.55 3.12 -7.79
C ARG A 75 10.41 4.63 -7.65
N TYR A 76 9.81 5.10 -6.55
CA TYR A 76 9.51 6.51 -6.28
C TYR A 76 10.36 7.10 -5.15
N MET A 77 11.34 6.35 -4.65
CA MET A 77 12.32 6.84 -3.68
C MET A 77 13.41 7.69 -4.34
#